data_AF-A0A2V8P747-F1
#
_entry.id   AF-A0A2V8P747-F1
#
_cell.length_a   1.000
_cell.length_b   1.000
_cell.length_c   1.000
_cell.angle_alpha   90.00
_cell.angle_beta   90.00
_cell.angle_gamma   90.00
#
_symmetry.space_group_name_H-M   'P 1'
#
loop_
_entity.id
_entity.type
_entity.pdbx_description
1 polymer ?
#
loop_
_entity_poly.entity_id
_entity_poly.type
_entity_poly.pdbx_seq_one_letter_code
_entity_poly.pdbx_strand_id
1 'polypeptide(L)'
;MPAGQANRINSIEQESARMNIRIQTSIPLLTLLAAMLATAPSAPAQSSFDLRSPDNRIEIRIRTVPVVRYDLLLKGRALLQDCTLSLDVDHKTLGVDPKVRSSKKRSYDQTVEP
;
A
#
# COMPACT_ATOMS: atom_id res chain seq x y z
N MET A 1 7.91 58.46 56.13
CA MET A 1 8.18 58.79 54.70
C MET A 1 9.55 58.24 54.34
N PRO A 2 9.79 57.67 53.14
CA PRO A 2 9.13 56.54 52.47
C PRO A 2 10.11 55.35 52.26
N ALA A 3 9.60 54.13 52.07
CA ALA A 3 10.37 53.00 51.53
C ALA A 3 9.50 52.20 50.55
N GLY A 4 9.20 52.84 49.41
CA GLY A 4 8.64 52.19 48.23
C GLY A 4 9.75 51.63 47.37
N GLN A 5 10.21 50.40 47.64
CA GLN A 5 11.15 49.71 46.74
C GLN A 5 11.09 48.17 46.85
N ALA A 6 10.08 47.58 47.51
CA ALA A 6 9.99 46.13 47.64
C ALA A 6 8.96 45.47 46.70
N ASN A 7 8.07 46.25 46.08
CA ASN A 7 6.89 45.70 45.38
C ASN A 7 6.92 45.83 43.86
N ARG A 8 8.03 46.30 43.26
CA ARG A 8 8.19 46.42 41.80
C ARG A 8 8.86 45.21 41.16
N ILE A 9 9.56 44.38 41.93
CA ILE A 9 10.32 43.23 41.39
C ILE A 9 9.39 42.03 41.16
N ASN A 10 8.38 41.85 42.02
CA ASN A 10 7.45 40.72 41.95
C ASN A 10 6.40 40.84 40.82
N SER A 11 6.29 41.99 40.17
CA SER A 11 5.29 42.21 39.10
C SER A 11 5.84 41.90 37.70
N ILE A 12 7.16 41.79 37.53
CA ILE A 12 7.79 41.56 36.21
C ILE A 12 8.00 40.06 35.96
N GLU A 13 8.15 39.23 37.00
CA GLU A 13 8.22 37.76 36.85
C GLU A 13 6.86 37.10 36.58
N GLN A 14 5.75 37.76 36.91
CA GLN A 14 4.41 37.16 36.80
C GLN A 14 3.80 37.23 35.38
N GLU A 15 4.33 38.07 34.49
CA GLU A 15 3.78 38.22 33.12
C GLU A 15 4.39 37.22 32.13
N SER A 16 5.62 36.76 32.37
CA SER A 16 6.30 35.79 31.49
C SER A 16 5.80 34.34 31.68
N ALA A 17 5.12 34.04 32.78
CA ALA A 17 4.67 32.67 33.09
C ALA A 17 3.31 32.30 32.46
N ARG A 18 2.61 33.23 31.81
CA ARG A 18 1.27 32.98 31.23
C ARG A 18 1.26 32.64 29.75
N MET A 19 2.41 32.64 29.08
CA MET A 19 2.48 32.44 27.64
C MET A 19 3.23 31.15 27.28
N ASN A 20 2.79 29.97 27.75
CA ASN A 20 3.13 28.75 27.04
C ASN A 20 2.26 27.50 27.24
N ILE A 21 1.08 27.60 27.86
CA ILE A 21 0.28 26.40 28.19
C ILE A 21 -0.94 26.33 27.27
N ARG A 22 -0.72 26.24 25.95
CA ARG A 22 -1.74 25.84 24.96
C ARG A 22 -1.20 24.98 23.81
N ILE A 23 -0.01 24.39 23.95
CA ILE A 23 0.59 23.51 22.91
C ILE A 23 0.88 22.10 23.46
N GLN A 24 0.60 21.82 24.75
CA GLN A 24 1.12 20.62 25.42
C GLN A 24 0.22 19.37 25.32
N THR A 25 -1.04 19.49 24.92
CA THR A 25 -1.97 18.34 24.83
C THR A 25 -2.01 17.64 23.47
N SER A 26 -1.42 18.22 22.42
CA SER A 26 -1.40 17.66 21.06
C SER A 26 -0.22 16.73 20.77
N ILE A 27 0.86 16.81 21.56
CA ILE A 27 2.06 15.98 21.42
C ILE A 27 1.83 14.48 21.75
N PRO A 28 1.10 14.09 22.83
CA PRO A 28 0.89 12.68 23.13
C PRO A 28 -0.01 11.99 22.09
N LEU A 29 -0.97 12.72 21.51
CA LEU A 29 -1.84 12.19 20.47
C LEU A 29 -1.10 11.97 19.16
N LEU A 30 -0.22 12.90 18.78
CA LEU A 30 0.59 12.79 17.57
C LEU A 30 1.60 11.64 17.67
N THR A 31 2.22 11.45 18.83
CA THR A 31 3.15 10.34 19.08
C THR A 31 2.45 8.99 19.09
N LEU A 32 1.24 8.90 19.67
CA LEU A 32 0.42 7.69 19.62
C LEU A 32 -0.02 7.34 18.18
N LEU A 33 -0.42 8.34 17.40
CA LEU A 33 -0.79 8.14 15.99
C LEU A 33 0.42 7.69 15.14
N ALA A 34 1.59 8.28 15.36
CA ALA A 34 2.83 7.87 14.68
C ALA A 34 3.23 6.43 15.04
N ALA A 35 3.10 6.04 16.31
CA ALA A 35 3.37 4.68 16.76
C ALA A 35 2.40 3.66 16.12
N MET A 36 1.12 4.01 15.97
CA MET A 36 0.15 3.15 15.27
C MET A 36 0.51 2.99 13.79
N LEU A 37 0.86 4.06 13.08
CA LEU A 37 1.26 3.99 11.67
C LEU A 37 2.56 3.19 11.45
N ALA A 38 3.50 3.20 12.41
CA ALA A 38 4.76 2.45 12.33
C ALA A 38 4.57 0.92 12.40
N THR A 39 3.43 0.46 12.91
CA THR A 39 3.10 -0.98 13.00
C THR A 39 2.26 -1.49 11.84
N ALA A 40 1.98 -0.64 10.83
CA ALA A 40 1.21 -1.05 9.68
C ALA A 40 1.95 -2.19 8.93
N PRO A 41 1.34 -3.38 8.79
CA PRO A 41 1.93 -4.44 8.00
C PRO A 41 2.09 -3.96 6.56
N SER A 42 3.25 -4.20 5.96
CA SER A 42 3.43 -4.02 4.52
C SER A 42 2.41 -4.88 3.80
N ALA A 43 1.57 -4.27 2.95
CA ALA A 43 0.63 -5.03 2.14
C ALA A 43 1.40 -6.08 1.32
N PRO A 44 1.01 -7.38 1.38
CA PRO A 44 1.68 -8.40 0.57
C PRO A 44 1.62 -8.01 -0.90
N ALA A 45 2.73 -8.18 -1.61
CA ALA A 45 2.78 -7.93 -3.05
C ALA A 45 1.74 -8.81 -3.76
N GLN A 46 0.95 -8.22 -4.66
CA GLN A 46 -0.08 -8.94 -5.41
C GLN A 46 0.57 -10.04 -6.25
N SER A 47 0.25 -11.29 -5.91
CA SER A 47 0.80 -12.50 -6.54
C SER A 47 -0.22 -13.25 -7.38
N SER A 48 -1.47 -12.77 -7.43
CA SER A 48 -2.56 -13.35 -8.21
C SER A 48 -3.32 -12.32 -9.04
N PHE A 49 -3.77 -12.72 -10.22
CA PHE A 49 -4.50 -11.87 -11.16
C PHE A 49 -5.59 -12.68 -11.86
N ASP A 50 -6.78 -12.10 -11.95
CA ASP A 50 -7.90 -12.75 -12.62
C ASP A 50 -8.34 -11.92 -13.83
N LEU A 51 -8.47 -12.60 -14.97
CA LEU A 51 -9.03 -12.04 -16.20
C LEU A 51 -10.26 -12.83 -16.60
N ARG A 52 -11.29 -12.12 -17.06
CA ARG A 52 -12.56 -12.70 -17.51
C ARG A 52 -12.85 -12.26 -18.94
N SER A 53 -13.42 -13.15 -19.75
CA SER A 53 -13.98 -12.78 -21.05
C SER A 53 -15.13 -11.78 -20.87
N PRO A 54 -15.49 -11.00 -21.90
CA PRO A 54 -16.58 -10.02 -21.82
C PRO A 54 -17.93 -10.60 -21.36
N ASP A 55 -18.22 -11.85 -21.76
CA ASP A 55 -19.42 -12.60 -21.38
C ASP A 55 -19.29 -13.34 -20.03
N ASN A 56 -18.18 -13.15 -19.32
CA ASN A 56 -17.82 -13.78 -18.03
C ASN A 56 -17.77 -15.32 -18.05
N ARG A 57 -17.79 -15.97 -19.21
CA ARG A 57 -17.77 -17.42 -19.30
C ARG A 57 -16.38 -18.01 -19.21
N ILE A 58 -15.35 -17.31 -19.65
CA ILE A 58 -13.96 -17.75 -19.58
C ILE A 58 -13.25 -16.95 -18.50
N GLU A 59 -12.51 -17.64 -17.63
CA GLU A 59 -11.70 -17.03 -16.57
C GLU A 59 -10.29 -17.59 -16.62
N ILE A 60 -9.29 -16.70 -16.60
CA ILE A 60 -7.89 -17.04 -16.46
C ILE A 60 -7.45 -16.55 -15.08
N ARG A 61 -6.96 -17.45 -14.25
CA ARG A 61 -6.35 -17.13 -12.95
C ARG A 61 -4.86 -17.27 -13.09
N ILE A 62 -4.11 -16.21 -12.80
CA ILE A 62 -2.65 -16.17 -12.92
C ILE A 62 -2.10 -16.11 -11.50
N ARG A 63 -1.12 -16.95 -11.18
CA ARG A 63 -0.35 -16.91 -9.93
C ARG A 63 1.11 -16.73 -10.28
N THR A 64 1.85 -15.88 -9.57
CA THR A 64 3.24 -15.53 -9.95
C THR A 64 4.29 -16.02 -8.97
N VAL A 65 3.92 -16.71 -7.88
CA VAL A 65 4.89 -17.19 -6.88
C VAL A 65 4.73 -18.70 -6.69
N PRO A 66 5.83 -19.48 -6.68
CA PRO A 66 7.20 -19.15 -7.07
C PRO A 66 7.46 -19.13 -8.59
N VAL A 67 6.52 -19.60 -9.41
CA VAL A 67 6.61 -19.58 -10.87
C VAL A 67 5.34 -18.99 -11.46
N VAL A 68 5.37 -18.51 -12.70
CA VAL A 68 4.14 -18.08 -13.38
C VAL A 68 3.28 -19.30 -13.68
N ARG A 69 2.15 -19.40 -12.98
CA ARG A 69 1.14 -20.43 -13.15
C ARG A 69 -0.16 -19.82 -13.65
N TYR A 70 -0.94 -20.62 -14.35
CA TYR A 70 -2.29 -20.24 -14.71
C TYR A 70 -3.27 -21.42 -14.69
N ASP A 71 -4.51 -21.10 -14.35
CA ASP A 71 -5.67 -21.95 -14.53
C ASP A 71 -6.58 -21.31 -15.59
N LEU A 72 -7.25 -22.14 -16.39
CA LEU A 72 -8.28 -21.70 -17.34
C LEU A 72 -9.60 -22.35 -16.96
N LEU A 73 -10.64 -21.54 -16.73
CA LEU A 73 -11.96 -22.01 -16.37
C LEU A 73 -12.99 -21.62 -17.43
N LEU A 74 -13.92 -22.51 -17.72
CA LEU A 74 -15.12 -22.27 -18.52
C LEU A 74 -16.35 -22.46 -17.65
N LYS A 75 -17.13 -21.39 -17.45
CA LYS A 75 -18.31 -21.33 -16.59
C LYS A 75 -18.00 -21.88 -15.18
N GLY A 76 -16.86 -21.48 -14.62
CA GLY A 76 -16.40 -21.90 -13.30
C GLY A 76 -15.84 -23.34 -13.23
N ARG A 77 -15.87 -24.11 -14.32
CA ARG A 77 -15.22 -25.43 -14.39
C ARG A 77 -13.83 -25.29 -14.97
N ALA A 78 -12.83 -25.82 -14.29
CA ALA A 78 -11.46 -25.80 -14.77
C ALA A 78 -11.30 -26.69 -16.01
N LEU A 79 -10.81 -26.08 -17.10
CA LEU A 79 -10.37 -26.75 -18.32
C LEU A 79 -8.86 -27.02 -18.28
N LEU A 80 -8.09 -26.09 -17.71
CA LEU A 80 -6.65 -26.23 -17.44
C LEU A 80 -6.39 -25.86 -15.98
N GLN A 81 -5.48 -26.59 -15.32
CA GLN A 81 -5.12 -26.41 -13.93
C GLN A 81 -3.61 -26.48 -13.76
N ASP A 82 -3.08 -25.60 -12.91
CA ASP A 82 -1.68 -25.54 -12.49
C ASP A 82 -0.65 -25.55 -13.64
N CYS A 83 -1.02 -24.98 -14.78
CA CYS A 83 -0.14 -24.89 -15.93
C CYS A 83 0.93 -23.84 -15.69
N THR A 84 2.19 -24.14 -16.06
CA THR A 84 3.32 -23.23 -15.90
C THR A 84 3.62 -22.50 -17.21
N LEU A 85 3.99 -21.22 -17.11
CA LEU A 85 4.50 -20.41 -18.20
C LEU A 85 5.95 -20.05 -17.91
N SER A 86 6.86 -20.48 -18.78
CA SER A 86 8.28 -20.13 -18.71
C SER A 86 8.85 -19.97 -20.11
N LEU A 87 9.93 -19.20 -20.21
CA LEU A 87 10.68 -19.03 -21.46
C LEU A 87 12.17 -19.02 -21.12
N ASP A 88 12.97 -19.79 -21.85
CA ASP A 88 14.43 -19.70 -21.75
C ASP A 88 14.95 -18.72 -22.80
N VAL A 89 15.76 -17.76 -22.38
CA VAL A 89 16.45 -16.80 -23.24
C VAL A 89 17.90 -16.71 -22.79
N ASP A 90 18.86 -16.98 -23.67
CA ASP A 90 20.29 -16.95 -23.36
C ASP A 90 20.65 -17.77 -22.11
N HIS A 91 20.09 -18.98 -21.97
CA HIS A 91 20.25 -19.86 -20.79
C HIS A 91 19.73 -19.27 -19.47
N LYS A 92 18.88 -18.25 -19.54
CA LYS A 92 18.18 -17.67 -18.41
C LYS A 92 16.69 -17.96 -18.52
N THR A 93 16.16 -18.67 -17.54
CA THR A 93 14.73 -18.96 -17.45
C THR A 93 13.95 -17.78 -16.90
N LEU A 94 13.08 -17.22 -17.74
CA LEU A 94 12.02 -16.28 -17.36
C LEU A 94 10.80 -17.06 -16.85
N GLY A 95 10.12 -16.52 -15.85
CA GLY A 95 8.94 -17.12 -15.25
C GLY A 95 9.19 -17.87 -13.94
N VAL A 96 10.44 -17.94 -13.48
CA VAL A 96 10.84 -18.44 -12.14
C VAL A 96 11.18 -17.26 -11.23
N ASP A 97 10.67 -17.30 -9.99
CA ASP A 97 10.69 -16.22 -9.00
C ASP A 97 10.41 -14.82 -9.60
N PRO A 98 9.33 -14.67 -10.39
CA PRO A 98 9.07 -13.42 -11.08
C PRO A 98 8.61 -12.33 -10.09
N LYS A 99 9.18 -11.13 -10.23
CA LYS A 99 8.73 -9.94 -9.51
C LYS A 99 7.82 -9.09 -10.39
N VAL A 100 6.53 -9.09 -10.09
CA VAL A 100 5.56 -8.26 -10.82
C VAL A 100 5.77 -6.80 -10.46
N ARG A 101 6.19 -5.98 -11.44
CA ARG A 101 6.41 -4.55 -11.25
C ARG A 101 5.15 -3.72 -11.44
N SER A 102 4.31 -4.10 -12.39
CA SER A 102 3.05 -3.42 -12.68
C SER A 102 2.09 -4.34 -13.42
N SER A 103 0.80 -4.04 -13.32
CA SER A 103 -0.27 -4.72 -14.06
C SER A 103 -1.31 -3.70 -14.52
N LYS A 104 -1.75 -3.77 -15.78
CA LYS A 104 -2.80 -2.90 -16.30
C LYS A 104 -3.79 -3.70 -17.15
N LYS A 105 -5.05 -3.75 -16.72
CA LYS A 105 -6.14 -4.36 -17.50
C LYS A 105 -6.56 -3.42 -18.65
N ARG A 106 -6.83 -4.00 -19.81
CA ARG A 106 -7.39 -3.31 -20.98
C ARG A 106 -8.53 -4.15 -21.57
N SER A 107 -9.43 -3.50 -22.30
CA SER A 107 -10.50 -4.13 -23.07
C SER A 107 -10.46 -3.55 -24.48
N TYR A 108 -10.67 -4.40 -25.49
CA TYR A 108 -10.67 -4.03 -26.89
C TYR A 108 -11.92 -4.60 -27.54
N ASP A 109 -12.69 -3.73 -28.19
CA ASP A 109 -13.87 -4.08 -28.99
C ASP A 109 -13.75 -3.34 -30.31
N GLN A 110 -13.23 -4.04 -31.33
CA GLN A 110 -12.95 -3.49 -32.65
C GLN A 110 -13.07 -4.57 -33.72
N THR A 111 -13.48 -4.16 -34.91
CA THR A 111 -13.43 -4.99 -36.12
C THR A 111 -12.08 -4.81 -36.80
N VAL A 112 -11.46 -5.92 -37.23
CA VAL A 112 -10.18 -5.93 -37.98
C VAL A 112 -10.44 -6.65 -39.29
N GLU A 113 -9.99 -6.07 -40.41
CA GLU A 113 -10.08 -6.71 -41.73
C GLU A 113 -9.04 -7.85 -41.84
N PRO A 114 -9.41 -9.05 -42.34
CA PRO A 114 -8.52 -10.20 -42.45
C PRO A 114 -7.37 -10.07 -43.43
#